data_AF-A0A8S3T0F8-F1
#
_entry.id   AF-A0A8S3T0F8-F1
#
_cell.length_a   1.000
_cell.length_b   1.000
_cell.length_c   1.000
_cell.angle_alpha   90.00
_cell.angle_beta   90.00
_cell.angle_gamma   90.00
#
_symmetry.space_group_name_H-M   'P 1'
#
loop_
_entity.id
_entity.type
_entity.pdbx_description
1 polymer ?
#
loop_
_entity_poly.entity_id
_entity_poly.type
_entity_poly.pdbx_seq_one_letter_code
_entity_poly.pdbx_strand_id
1 'polypeptide(L)'
;MVDVCDDDDIKCKYPLMSEPGEIIYGRCHRDVTLRRLQRASFLTCLKECMRTANCTNIGYRRNWKLCDINGDPKPKQNLVQEDGCLFSNVSSWSKKLAGKCAEHKCEYGYKCLPNLTSVSCELAYCSGNPDISYASSKEPFGISRDVGYGMVYGCNKGRNIRGRPFAVCLRTGTWKTLFICGEGTIVSHRKTTGQSSSYLCSSSFYCNSDAGVDGIISENNMFHTLAEHRPRWWVDLGRVHNIHKVVLTNAMFMFGKFV
;
A
#
# COMPACT_ATOMS: atom_id res chain seq x y z
N MET A 1 -34.12 -30.34 -19.27
CA MET A 1 -32.89 -29.65 -19.72
C MET A 1 -31.99 -29.54 -18.51
N VAL A 2 -30.85 -30.21 -18.54
CA VAL A 2 -29.85 -30.15 -17.45
C VAL A 2 -28.93 -29.01 -17.87
N ASP A 3 -28.95 -27.90 -17.13
CA ASP A 3 -28.04 -26.78 -17.38
C ASP A 3 -26.60 -27.28 -17.22
N VAL A 4 -25.83 -27.20 -18.31
CA VAL A 4 -24.41 -27.54 -18.33
C VAL A 4 -23.68 -26.40 -17.64
N CYS A 5 -23.21 -26.68 -16.43
CA CYS A 5 -22.41 -25.75 -15.64
C CYS A 5 -21.03 -25.54 -16.28
N ASP A 6 -20.72 -24.30 -16.64
CA ASP A 6 -19.38 -23.89 -17.07
C ASP A 6 -18.46 -23.76 -15.83
N ASP A 7 -17.16 -23.99 -15.99
CA ASP A 7 -16.20 -24.07 -14.87
C ASP A 7 -16.01 -22.72 -14.14
N ASP A 8 -16.43 -21.62 -14.79
CA ASP A 8 -16.45 -20.26 -14.24
C ASP A 8 -17.80 -19.85 -13.62
N ASP A 9 -18.82 -20.71 -13.67
CA ASP A 9 -20.11 -20.42 -13.06
C ASP A 9 -20.09 -20.65 -11.55
N ILE A 10 -19.86 -19.57 -10.82
CA ILE A 10 -19.90 -19.49 -9.36
C ILE A 10 -21.23 -20.01 -8.80
N LYS A 11 -22.33 -19.94 -9.57
CA LYS A 11 -23.64 -20.49 -9.18
C LYS A 11 -23.59 -22.00 -9.01
N CYS A 12 -22.82 -22.69 -9.86
CA CYS A 12 -22.67 -24.14 -9.81
C CYS A 12 -21.64 -24.59 -8.75
N LYS A 13 -20.62 -23.77 -8.46
CA LYS A 13 -19.59 -24.11 -7.46
C LYS A 13 -20.01 -23.91 -6.00
N TYR A 14 -21.03 -23.09 -5.71
CA TYR A 14 -21.39 -22.73 -4.33
C TYR A 14 -22.90 -22.81 -4.03
N PRO A 15 -23.45 -24.01 -3.79
CA PRO A 15 -24.85 -24.23 -3.38
C PRO A 15 -25.18 -23.70 -1.96
N LEU A 16 -24.23 -23.03 -1.30
CA LEU A 16 -24.38 -22.38 0.00
C LEU A 16 -24.96 -20.95 -0.12
N MET A 17 -25.30 -20.51 -1.32
CA MET A 17 -26.17 -19.34 -1.49
C MET A 17 -27.61 -19.82 -1.29
N SER A 18 -28.37 -19.19 -0.39
CA SER A 18 -29.84 -19.32 -0.47
C SER A 18 -30.25 -18.89 -1.87
N GLU A 19 -31.31 -19.51 -2.42
CA GLU A 19 -31.87 -19.26 -3.76
C GLU A 19 -31.61 -17.85 -4.33
N PRO A 20 -31.36 -17.78 -5.64
CA PRO A 20 -30.25 -17.02 -6.22
C PRO A 20 -30.06 -15.66 -5.56
N GLY A 21 -29.19 -15.61 -4.56
CA GLY A 21 -28.72 -14.34 -4.05
C GLY A 21 -28.06 -13.55 -5.18
N GLU A 22 -28.60 -12.37 -5.48
CA GLU A 22 -28.32 -11.59 -6.68
C GLU A 22 -26.83 -11.23 -6.80
N ILE A 23 -26.05 -12.07 -7.48
CA ILE A 23 -24.71 -11.73 -7.93
C ILE A 23 -24.87 -10.79 -9.12
N ILE A 24 -24.44 -9.55 -8.95
CA ILE A 24 -24.42 -8.58 -10.03
C ILE A 24 -23.06 -8.67 -10.72
N TYR A 25 -23.08 -9.12 -11.97
CA TYR A 25 -21.89 -9.26 -12.80
C TYR A 25 -21.46 -7.92 -13.41
N GLY A 26 -20.16 -7.75 -13.58
CA GLY A 26 -19.54 -6.60 -14.23
C GLY A 26 -19.57 -5.31 -13.41
N ARG A 27 -19.81 -5.38 -12.08
CA ARG A 27 -19.93 -4.18 -11.23
C ARG A 27 -19.19 -4.32 -9.91
N CYS A 28 -18.40 -3.30 -9.56
CA CYS A 28 -17.59 -3.20 -8.34
C CYS A 28 -17.76 -1.85 -7.65
N HIS A 29 -17.57 -1.80 -6.34
CA HIS A 29 -17.32 -0.54 -5.64
C HIS A 29 -15.90 -0.03 -5.95
N ARG A 30 -15.77 1.29 -6.08
CA ARG A 30 -14.47 1.99 -6.21
C ARG A 30 -14.06 2.78 -4.97
N ASP A 31 -14.91 2.80 -3.95
CA ASP A 31 -14.77 3.62 -2.75
C ASP A 31 -13.97 2.92 -1.63
N VAL A 32 -13.86 3.57 -0.48
CA VAL A 32 -13.19 3.05 0.72
C VAL A 32 -13.83 1.72 1.14
N THR A 33 -13.00 0.68 1.26
CA THR A 33 -13.44 -0.63 1.72
C THR A 33 -13.09 -0.80 3.21
N LEU A 34 -13.76 -1.70 3.91
CA LEU A 34 -13.33 -2.06 5.27
C LEU A 34 -12.02 -2.80 5.20
N ARG A 35 -11.96 -3.77 4.29
CA ARG A 35 -10.86 -4.71 4.19
C ARG A 35 -10.71 -5.21 2.76
N ARG A 36 -9.47 -5.32 2.32
CA ARG A 36 -9.09 -5.90 1.05
C ARG A 36 -8.29 -7.16 1.24
N LEU A 37 -8.76 -8.27 0.67
CA LEU A 37 -8.03 -9.54 0.64
C LEU A 37 -7.43 -9.74 -0.75
N GLN A 38 -6.12 -9.93 -0.80
CA GLN A 38 -5.43 -10.34 -2.01
C GLN A 38 -5.38 -11.86 -2.12
N ARG A 39 -5.39 -12.38 -3.35
CA ARG A 39 -5.33 -13.82 -3.65
C ARG A 39 -6.46 -14.61 -2.97
N ALA A 40 -7.61 -13.99 -2.75
CA ALA A 40 -8.77 -14.60 -2.15
C ALA A 40 -9.64 -15.28 -3.21
N SER A 41 -10.26 -16.42 -2.87
CA SER A 41 -11.36 -16.96 -3.65
C SER A 41 -12.64 -16.17 -3.39
N PHE A 42 -13.63 -16.26 -4.29
CA PHE A 42 -14.95 -15.66 -4.06
C PHE A 42 -15.59 -16.19 -2.76
N LEU A 43 -15.50 -17.50 -2.50
CA LEU A 43 -15.99 -18.09 -1.25
C LEU A 43 -15.25 -17.58 -0.01
N THR A 44 -13.93 -17.39 -0.10
CA THR A 44 -13.15 -16.76 0.99
C THR A 44 -13.68 -15.35 1.25
N CYS A 45 -13.98 -14.60 0.19
CA CYS A 45 -14.53 -13.26 0.30
C CYS A 45 -15.87 -13.23 1.05
N LEU A 46 -16.79 -14.12 0.66
CA LEU A 46 -18.09 -14.28 1.33
C LEU A 46 -17.93 -14.64 2.82
N LYS A 47 -17.11 -15.65 3.13
CA LYS A 47 -16.86 -16.11 4.51
C LYS A 47 -16.28 -15.01 5.39
N GLU A 48 -15.32 -14.25 4.87
CA GLU A 48 -14.67 -13.16 5.61
C GLU A 48 -15.63 -11.99 5.85
N CYS A 49 -16.47 -11.64 4.87
CA CYS A 49 -17.54 -10.66 5.08
C CYS A 49 -18.54 -11.14 6.13
N MET A 50 -19.03 -12.38 6.04
CA MET A 50 -19.98 -12.97 7.00
C MET A 50 -19.47 -13.02 8.45
N ARG A 51 -18.16 -12.99 8.64
CA ARG A 51 -17.51 -12.96 9.96
C ARG A 51 -17.24 -11.53 10.47
N THR A 52 -17.40 -10.53 9.62
CA THR A 52 -17.11 -9.13 9.94
C THR A 52 -18.40 -8.43 10.33
N ALA A 53 -18.48 -7.90 11.56
CA ALA A 53 -19.73 -7.47 12.19
C ALA A 53 -20.55 -6.45 11.38
N ASN A 54 -19.88 -5.58 10.63
CA ASN A 54 -20.49 -4.49 9.88
C ASN A 54 -20.43 -4.68 8.36
N CYS A 55 -20.04 -5.86 7.87
CA CYS A 55 -20.04 -6.10 6.44
C CYS A 55 -21.46 -6.20 5.88
N THR A 56 -21.71 -5.53 4.75
CA THR A 56 -23.01 -5.49 4.08
C THR A 56 -22.94 -6.07 2.67
N ASN A 57 -21.79 -6.02 2.01
CA ASN A 57 -21.60 -6.51 0.66
C ASN A 57 -20.13 -6.78 0.36
N ILE A 58 -19.89 -7.47 -0.75
CA ILE A 58 -18.54 -7.64 -1.31
C ILE A 58 -18.48 -7.16 -2.75
N GLY A 59 -17.30 -6.69 -3.15
CA GLY A 59 -16.88 -6.59 -4.54
C GLY A 59 -15.73 -7.56 -4.79
N TYR A 60 -15.83 -8.41 -5.80
CA TYR A 60 -14.81 -9.41 -6.11
C TYR A 60 -14.32 -9.27 -7.54
N ARG A 61 -13.03 -8.98 -7.72
CA ARG A 61 -12.39 -8.90 -9.05
C ARG A 61 -11.74 -10.24 -9.36
N ARG A 62 -12.34 -11.00 -10.30
CA ARG A 62 -11.88 -12.35 -10.69
C ARG A 62 -10.45 -12.34 -11.20
N ASN A 63 -10.13 -11.43 -12.11
CA ASN A 63 -8.83 -11.34 -12.77
C ASN A 63 -7.65 -11.16 -11.78
N TRP A 64 -7.92 -10.49 -10.65
CA TRP A 64 -6.90 -10.18 -9.63
C TRP A 64 -7.04 -11.03 -8.36
N LYS A 65 -8.06 -11.91 -8.30
CA LYS A 65 -8.47 -12.63 -7.08
C LYS A 65 -8.54 -11.68 -5.88
N LEU A 66 -9.12 -10.50 -6.11
CA LEU A 66 -9.16 -9.39 -5.16
C LEU A 66 -10.55 -9.27 -4.57
N CYS A 67 -10.64 -9.29 -3.24
CA CYS A 67 -11.89 -9.18 -2.51
C CYS A 67 -11.92 -7.87 -1.73
N ASP A 68 -12.95 -7.07 -1.97
CA ASP A 68 -13.28 -5.87 -1.22
C ASP A 68 -14.49 -6.16 -0.32
N ILE A 69 -14.27 -6.07 0.99
CA ILE A 69 -15.29 -6.28 2.02
C ILE A 69 -15.82 -4.91 2.43
N ASN A 70 -17.08 -4.64 2.14
CA ASN A 70 -17.68 -3.32 2.33
C ASN A 70 -18.74 -3.34 3.41
N GLY A 71 -18.91 -2.23 4.10
CA GLY A 71 -19.87 -2.11 5.21
C GLY A 71 -20.24 -0.68 5.51
N ASP A 72 -20.96 -0.49 6.62
CA ASP A 72 -21.45 0.83 7.05
C ASP A 72 -20.30 1.75 7.58
N PRO A 73 -20.27 3.06 7.27
CA PRO A 73 -21.25 3.83 6.48
C PRO A 73 -21.31 3.37 5.04
N LYS A 74 -22.53 3.09 4.57
CA LYS A 74 -22.80 2.61 3.22
C LYS A 74 -21.93 3.42 2.27
N PRO A 75 -20.97 2.82 1.55
CA PRO A 75 -20.37 3.54 0.44
C PRO A 75 -21.54 4.01 -0.42
N LYS A 76 -21.49 5.27 -0.89
CA LYS A 76 -22.40 5.69 -1.96
C LYS A 76 -22.40 4.53 -2.97
N GLN A 77 -23.56 4.07 -3.43
CA GLN A 77 -23.67 2.92 -4.33
C GLN A 77 -23.12 3.26 -5.72
N ASN A 78 -21.89 3.75 -5.77
CA ASN A 78 -21.06 4.01 -6.94
C ASN A 78 -20.52 2.67 -7.40
N LEU A 79 -21.43 1.81 -7.84
CA LEU A 79 -21.07 0.62 -8.57
C LEU A 79 -20.59 1.08 -9.94
N VAL A 80 -19.32 0.82 -10.22
CA VAL A 80 -18.69 1.13 -11.49
C VAL A 80 -18.73 -0.13 -12.36
N GLN A 81 -19.03 0.05 -13.64
CA GLN A 81 -18.93 -1.03 -14.62
C GLN A 81 -17.45 -1.42 -14.78
N GLU A 82 -17.11 -2.66 -14.43
CA GLU A 82 -15.75 -3.19 -14.46
C GLU A 82 -15.81 -4.65 -14.86
N ASP A 83 -15.16 -5.01 -15.97
CA ASP A 83 -15.16 -6.38 -16.47
C ASP A 83 -14.45 -7.33 -15.48
N GLY A 84 -14.97 -8.55 -15.37
CA GLY A 84 -14.48 -9.53 -14.40
C GLY A 84 -14.84 -9.24 -12.94
N CYS A 85 -15.58 -8.17 -12.64
CA CYS A 85 -16.05 -7.91 -11.27
C CYS A 85 -17.40 -8.58 -10.95
N LEU A 86 -17.56 -9.01 -9.70
CA LEU A 86 -18.79 -9.53 -9.12
C LEU A 86 -19.14 -8.74 -7.86
N PHE A 87 -20.38 -8.26 -7.78
CA PHE A 87 -20.94 -7.67 -6.57
C PHE A 87 -21.97 -8.61 -5.96
N SER A 88 -22.01 -8.69 -4.63
CA SER A 88 -23.06 -9.45 -3.93
C SER A 88 -23.34 -8.89 -2.54
N ASN A 89 -24.59 -8.98 -2.09
CA ASN A 89 -25.06 -8.46 -0.80
C ASN A 89 -25.19 -9.57 0.25
N VAL A 90 -24.79 -9.27 1.50
CA VAL A 90 -24.85 -10.22 2.62
C VAL A 90 -26.24 -10.76 2.90
N SER A 91 -27.30 -9.98 2.62
CA SER A 91 -28.69 -10.39 2.82
C SER A 91 -29.10 -11.62 2.00
N SER A 92 -28.34 -11.91 0.95
CA SER A 92 -28.65 -12.92 -0.04
C SER A 92 -27.95 -14.27 0.21
N TRP A 93 -27.18 -14.38 1.30
CA TRP A 93 -26.31 -15.52 1.55
C TRP A 93 -26.79 -16.43 2.68
N SER A 94 -26.42 -17.71 2.65
CA SER A 94 -26.70 -18.61 3.77
C SER A 94 -25.87 -18.27 4.99
N LYS A 95 -26.52 -18.22 6.16
CA LYS A 95 -25.86 -18.09 7.47
C LYS A 95 -24.80 -19.18 7.72
N LYS A 96 -24.92 -20.35 7.07
CA LYS A 96 -23.94 -21.45 7.16
C LYS A 96 -22.52 -21.02 6.78
N LEU A 97 -22.35 -20.00 5.93
CA LEU A 97 -21.04 -19.48 5.53
C LEU A 97 -20.22 -18.93 6.70
N ALA A 98 -20.88 -18.40 7.74
CA ALA A 98 -20.20 -17.90 8.93
C ALA A 98 -19.69 -19.04 9.85
N GLY A 99 -20.20 -20.27 9.71
CA GLY A 99 -19.91 -21.37 10.62
C GLY A 99 -20.31 -21.04 12.07
N LYS A 100 -19.42 -21.27 13.04
CA LYS A 100 -19.64 -20.92 14.46
C LYS A 100 -19.92 -19.42 14.70
N CYS A 101 -19.49 -18.55 13.78
CA CYS A 101 -19.76 -17.11 13.86
C CYS A 101 -21.20 -16.75 13.43
N ALA A 102 -22.00 -17.70 12.94
CA ALA A 102 -23.40 -17.44 12.58
C ALA A 102 -24.26 -17.08 13.79
N GLU A 103 -23.92 -17.63 14.96
CA GLU A 103 -24.67 -17.50 16.21
C GLU A 103 -24.08 -16.43 17.13
N HIS A 104 -22.87 -15.95 16.83
CA HIS A 104 -22.16 -14.96 17.64
C HIS A 104 -21.86 -13.70 16.84
N LYS A 105 -22.53 -12.60 17.19
CA LYS A 105 -22.31 -11.30 16.56
C LYS A 105 -21.36 -10.46 17.40
N CYS A 106 -20.20 -10.14 16.85
CA CYS A 106 -19.27 -9.19 17.44
C CYS A 106 -19.79 -7.76 17.34
N GLU A 107 -19.24 -6.88 18.17
CA GLU A 107 -19.52 -5.45 18.12
C GLU A 107 -19.01 -4.80 16.82
N TYR A 108 -19.55 -3.62 16.51
CA TYR A 108 -19.07 -2.81 15.39
C TYR A 108 -17.56 -2.55 15.54
N GLY A 109 -16.78 -2.75 14.49
CA GLY A 109 -15.31 -2.67 14.54
C GLY A 109 -14.61 -4.03 14.55
N TYR A 110 -15.33 -5.10 14.90
CA TYR A 110 -14.74 -6.40 15.19
C TYR A 110 -15.11 -7.48 14.16
N LYS A 111 -14.25 -8.50 14.08
CA LYS A 111 -14.46 -9.73 13.33
C LYS A 111 -14.52 -10.92 14.27
N CYS A 112 -15.39 -11.87 13.95
CA CYS A 112 -15.47 -13.15 14.63
C CYS A 112 -14.43 -14.11 14.06
N LEU A 113 -13.63 -14.69 14.95
CA LEU A 113 -12.66 -15.73 14.65
C LEU A 113 -13.10 -17.04 15.33
N PRO A 114 -13.43 -18.07 14.56
CA PRO A 114 -13.76 -19.37 15.13
C PRO A 114 -12.47 -20.09 15.59
N ASN A 115 -12.43 -20.48 16.85
CA ASN A 115 -11.42 -21.36 17.43
C ASN A 115 -11.94 -22.81 17.49
N LEU A 116 -11.08 -23.75 17.91
CA LEU A 116 -11.41 -25.18 18.02
C LEU A 116 -12.68 -25.42 18.85
N THR A 117 -12.85 -24.70 19.96
CA THR A 117 -13.98 -24.87 20.90
C THR A 117 -14.84 -23.63 21.06
N SER A 118 -14.29 -22.43 20.86
CA SER A 118 -14.98 -21.15 21.08
C SER A 118 -14.94 -20.23 19.86
N VAL A 119 -15.47 -19.03 20.02
CA VAL A 119 -15.31 -17.91 19.09
C VAL A 119 -14.68 -16.74 19.84
N SER A 120 -13.88 -15.93 19.14
CA SER A 120 -13.33 -14.68 19.67
C SER A 120 -13.67 -13.51 18.76
N CYS A 121 -13.85 -12.33 19.35
CA CYS A 121 -14.03 -11.09 18.61
C CYS A 121 -12.72 -10.30 18.65
N GLU A 122 -12.15 -10.03 17.49
CA GLU A 122 -10.92 -9.24 17.35
C GLU A 122 -11.18 -7.99 16.53
N LEU A 123 -10.48 -6.90 16.86
CA LEU A 123 -10.60 -5.66 16.09
C LEU A 123 -10.19 -5.92 14.64
N ALA A 124 -11.07 -5.56 13.71
CA ALA A 124 -10.90 -5.85 12.30
C ALA A 124 -10.29 -4.69 11.54
N TYR A 125 -10.61 -3.45 11.90
CA TYR A 125 -10.18 -2.27 11.14
C TYR A 125 -10.04 -1.01 12.00
N CYS A 126 -9.28 -0.05 11.49
CA CYS A 126 -9.15 1.27 12.09
C CYS A 126 -10.34 2.17 11.76
N SER A 127 -10.64 3.07 12.70
CA SER A 127 -11.65 4.11 12.52
C SER A 127 -11.16 5.17 11.53
N GLY A 128 -11.99 5.48 10.53
CA GLY A 128 -11.67 6.48 9.51
C GLY A 128 -10.40 6.18 8.69
N ASN A 129 -9.99 7.18 7.91
CA ASN A 129 -8.73 7.16 7.18
C ASN A 129 -7.64 7.89 7.98
N PRO A 130 -6.35 7.60 7.74
CA PRO A 130 -5.26 8.43 8.28
C PRO A 130 -5.42 9.88 7.84
N ASP A 131 -5.52 10.80 8.79
CA ASP A 131 -5.43 12.22 8.53
C ASP A 131 -3.96 12.65 8.54
N ILE A 132 -3.43 12.96 7.36
CA ILE A 132 -2.03 13.30 7.17
C ILE A 132 -1.96 14.58 6.37
N SER A 133 -1.56 15.66 7.06
CA SER A 133 -1.46 16.98 6.47
C SER A 133 -0.64 16.95 5.19
N TYR A 134 -1.27 17.40 4.11
CA TYR A 134 -0.66 17.55 2.79
C TYR A 134 -0.13 16.25 2.18
N ALA A 135 -0.72 15.11 2.51
CA ALA A 135 -0.45 13.85 1.87
C ALA A 135 -1.71 13.29 1.21
N SER A 136 -1.51 12.45 0.20
CA SER A 136 -2.58 11.70 -0.46
C SER A 136 -2.16 10.23 -0.60
N SER A 137 -3.11 9.32 -0.41
CA SER A 137 -2.91 7.88 -0.64
C SER A 137 -2.52 7.63 -2.09
N LYS A 138 -1.62 6.65 -2.30
CA LYS A 138 -1.19 6.17 -3.62
C LYS A 138 -1.78 4.80 -3.97
N GLU A 139 -2.74 4.31 -3.18
CA GLU A 139 -3.38 3.02 -3.41
C GLU A 139 -4.24 3.04 -4.70
N PRO A 140 -3.93 2.23 -5.72
CA PRO A 140 -4.58 2.31 -7.03
C PRO A 140 -6.03 1.82 -7.04
N PHE A 141 -6.41 0.96 -6.08
CA PHE A 141 -7.72 0.33 -6.02
C PHE A 141 -8.58 0.86 -4.86
N GLY A 142 -8.19 1.96 -4.21
CA GLY A 142 -8.87 2.49 -3.02
C GLY A 142 -8.26 2.00 -1.70
N ILE A 143 -8.81 2.44 -0.58
CA ILE A 143 -8.19 2.37 0.75
C ILE A 143 -8.73 1.17 1.56
N SER A 144 -7.82 0.36 2.13
CA SER A 144 -8.12 -0.70 3.12
C SER A 144 -7.81 -0.21 4.52
N ARG A 145 -8.64 -0.59 5.49
CA ARG A 145 -8.51 -0.18 6.90
C ARG A 145 -8.16 -1.34 7.83
N ASP A 146 -7.83 -2.51 7.29
CA ASP A 146 -7.55 -3.74 8.04
C ASP A 146 -6.40 -3.55 9.05
N VAL A 147 -6.57 -4.10 10.24
CA VAL A 147 -5.53 -4.09 11.27
C VAL A 147 -4.26 -4.76 10.73
N GLY A 148 -3.14 -4.07 10.85
CA GLY A 148 -1.84 -4.49 10.30
C GLY A 148 -1.60 -4.09 8.85
N TYR A 149 -2.61 -3.60 8.12
CA TYR A 149 -2.43 -3.09 6.76
C TYR A 149 -1.65 -1.78 6.78
N GLY A 150 -0.67 -1.68 5.88
CA GLY A 150 0.12 -0.47 5.64
C GLY A 150 -0.24 0.14 4.29
N MET A 151 -0.68 1.39 4.31
CA MET A 151 -0.99 2.16 3.10
C MET A 151 0.20 3.00 2.66
N VAL A 152 0.41 3.12 1.35
CA VAL A 152 1.44 4.01 0.78
C VAL A 152 0.86 5.40 0.52
N TYR A 153 1.60 6.42 0.94
CA TYR A 153 1.27 7.83 0.74
C TYR A 153 2.35 8.56 -0.05
N GLY A 154 1.92 9.63 -0.74
CA GLY A 154 2.81 10.63 -1.30
C GLY A 154 2.42 12.02 -0.84
N CYS A 155 3.40 12.92 -0.72
CA CYS A 155 3.15 14.32 -0.40
C CYS A 155 2.55 15.07 -1.59
N ASN A 156 1.73 16.07 -1.29
CA ASN A 156 1.17 17.00 -2.26
C ASN A 156 2.30 17.85 -2.90
N LYS A 157 2.01 18.46 -4.05
CA LYS A 157 2.98 19.26 -4.82
C LYS A 157 3.68 20.30 -3.93
N GLY A 158 5.01 20.41 -4.09
CA GLY A 158 5.86 21.36 -3.34
C GLY A 158 6.30 20.89 -1.96
N ARG A 159 5.93 19.67 -1.55
CA ARG A 159 6.31 19.09 -0.25
C ARG A 159 7.15 17.84 -0.43
N ASN A 160 8.06 17.63 0.52
CA ASN A 160 8.93 16.46 0.55
C ASN A 160 8.58 15.57 1.73
N ILE A 161 8.66 14.26 1.49
CA ILE A 161 8.44 13.28 2.53
C ILE A 161 9.67 13.17 3.43
N ARG A 162 9.45 13.15 4.75
CA ARG A 162 10.48 12.81 5.73
C ARG A 162 9.99 11.63 6.55
N GLY A 163 10.73 10.53 6.50
CA GLY A 163 10.33 9.27 7.13
C GLY A 163 9.88 8.23 6.10
N ARG A 164 9.18 7.19 6.57
CA ARG A 164 8.71 6.09 5.71
C ARG A 164 7.29 6.40 5.21
N PRO A 165 6.98 6.25 3.91
CA PRO A 165 5.70 6.65 3.29
C PRO A 165 4.49 5.80 3.69
N PHE A 166 4.49 5.21 4.88
CA PHE A 166 3.47 4.29 5.32
C PHE A 166 2.64 4.87 6.47
N ALA A 167 1.33 4.65 6.37
CA ALA A 167 0.42 4.71 7.50
C ALA A 167 -0.08 3.29 7.78
N VAL A 168 0.09 2.81 9.01
CA VAL A 168 -0.24 1.43 9.40
C VAL A 168 -1.40 1.45 10.38
N CYS A 169 -2.41 0.64 10.14
CA CYS A 169 -3.49 0.45 11.09
C CYS A 169 -3.02 -0.47 12.24
N LEU A 170 -3.03 0.02 13.47
CA LEU A 170 -2.60 -0.74 14.64
C LEU A 170 -3.73 -1.60 15.21
N ARG A 171 -3.38 -2.61 16.03
CA ARG A 171 -4.33 -3.46 16.77
C ARG A 171 -5.20 -2.68 17.76
N THR A 172 -4.82 -1.44 18.08
CA THR A 172 -5.57 -0.50 18.91
C THR A 172 -6.69 0.22 18.15
N GLY A 173 -6.79 0.02 16.83
CA GLY A 173 -7.78 0.73 15.98
C GLY A 173 -7.37 2.13 15.57
N THR A 174 -6.13 2.50 15.85
CA THR A 174 -5.56 3.80 15.52
C THR A 174 -4.51 3.69 14.42
N TRP A 175 -4.41 4.74 13.63
CA TRP A 175 -3.39 4.85 12.58
C TRP A 175 -2.07 5.33 13.15
N LYS A 176 -0.99 4.61 12.83
CA LYS A 176 0.38 5.06 13.09
C LYS A 176 1.01 5.53 11.79
N THR A 177 1.35 6.81 11.74
CA THR A 177 2.09 7.43 10.64
C THR A 177 3.59 7.39 10.95
N LEU A 178 4.40 7.12 9.92
CA LEU A 178 5.86 7.05 10.04
C LEU A 178 6.55 8.14 9.19
N PHE A 179 5.80 9.15 8.77
CA PHE A 179 6.30 10.27 7.98
C PHE A 179 5.54 11.56 8.23
N ILE A 180 6.16 12.65 7.79
CA ILE A 180 5.55 13.97 7.67
C ILE A 180 5.79 14.52 6.26
N CYS A 181 4.85 15.33 5.76
CA CYS A 181 5.01 16.12 4.55
C CYS A 181 5.41 17.55 4.91
N GLY A 182 6.72 17.77 5.00
CA GLY A 182 7.27 19.08 5.27
C GLY A 182 7.35 19.94 4.00
N GLU A 183 7.49 21.25 4.18
CA GLU A 183 7.98 22.09 3.08
C GLU A 183 9.30 21.53 2.58
N GLY A 184 9.31 21.25 1.28
CA GLY A 184 10.47 20.68 0.63
C GLY A 184 11.41 21.77 0.19
N THR A 185 12.33 22.21 1.05
CA THR A 185 13.51 22.91 0.54
C THR A 185 14.38 21.86 -0.15
N ILE A 186 14.37 21.85 -1.48
CA ILE A 186 15.40 21.14 -2.25
C ILE A 186 16.71 21.85 -1.91
N VAL A 187 17.56 21.21 -1.10
CA VAL A 187 18.78 21.83 -0.57
C VAL A 187 19.70 22.31 -1.70
N SER A 188 19.68 21.60 -2.83
CA SER A 188 20.44 21.92 -4.05
C SER A 188 19.73 22.84 -5.04
N HIS A 189 18.45 23.21 -4.87
CA HIS A 189 17.72 23.92 -5.94
C HIS A 189 18.35 25.27 -6.28
N ARG A 190 18.70 25.43 -7.55
CA ARG A 190 19.47 26.55 -8.11
C ARG A 190 20.82 26.77 -7.45
N LYS A 191 21.41 25.72 -6.87
CA LYS A 191 22.77 25.71 -6.34
C LYS A 191 23.64 24.83 -7.23
N THR A 192 24.93 25.18 -7.29
CA THR A 192 25.93 24.30 -7.87
C THR A 192 26.01 22.99 -7.08
N THR A 193 26.47 21.93 -7.74
CA THR A 193 26.75 20.66 -7.07
C THR A 193 27.72 20.91 -5.92
N GLY A 194 27.53 20.21 -4.81
CA GLY A 194 28.39 20.37 -3.64
C GLY A 194 28.51 19.12 -2.81
N GLN A 195 29.51 19.11 -1.94
CA GLN A 195 29.76 18.04 -0.98
C GLN A 195 30.03 18.60 0.42
N SER A 196 29.91 17.76 1.46
CA SER A 196 30.18 18.12 2.85
C SER A 196 31.65 18.13 3.24
N SER A 197 32.56 17.85 2.29
CA SER A 197 33.98 17.61 2.57
C SER A 197 34.66 18.77 3.30
N SER A 198 35.43 18.40 4.33
CA SER A 198 36.32 19.25 5.12
C SER A 198 37.78 19.15 4.66
N TYR A 199 38.08 18.39 3.60
CA TYR A 199 39.43 18.26 3.06
C TYR A 199 39.90 19.61 2.49
N LEU A 200 41.09 20.07 2.90
CA LEU A 200 41.73 21.24 2.30
C LEU A 200 42.15 20.91 0.86
N CYS A 201 41.46 21.51 -0.09
CA CYS A 201 41.69 21.33 -1.52
C CYS A 201 43.04 21.92 -1.95
N SER A 202 44.10 21.12 -1.90
CA SER A 202 45.43 21.52 -2.41
C SER A 202 45.59 21.26 -3.92
N SER A 203 44.75 20.42 -4.52
CA SER A 203 44.71 20.17 -5.98
C SER A 203 43.27 20.17 -6.50
N SER A 204 43.05 20.74 -7.69
CA SER A 204 41.74 20.94 -8.32
C SER A 204 41.02 19.64 -8.71
N PHE A 205 41.73 18.50 -8.75
CA PHE A 205 41.20 17.23 -9.24
C PHE A 205 40.26 16.50 -8.26
N TYR A 206 40.40 16.70 -6.94
CA TYR A 206 39.64 15.94 -5.93
C TYR A 206 38.45 16.69 -5.33
N CYS A 207 38.24 17.94 -5.75
CA CYS A 207 37.27 18.87 -5.15
C CYS A 207 36.17 19.29 -6.12
N ASN A 208 36.21 18.82 -7.37
CA ASN A 208 35.16 19.09 -8.32
C ASN A 208 33.97 18.16 -8.05
N SER A 209 33.00 18.60 -7.25
CA SER A 209 31.79 17.80 -7.01
C SER A 209 30.91 17.61 -8.26
N ASP A 210 31.12 18.40 -9.33
CA ASP A 210 30.46 18.22 -10.63
C ASP A 210 31.05 17.04 -11.44
N ALA A 211 32.28 16.61 -11.12
CA ALA A 211 32.91 15.43 -11.74
C ALA A 211 32.08 14.15 -11.57
N GLY A 212 31.31 14.05 -10.49
CA GLY A 212 30.53 12.86 -10.17
C GLY A 212 29.28 12.62 -11.03
N VAL A 213 28.91 13.56 -11.92
CA VAL A 213 27.61 13.54 -12.62
C VAL A 213 27.68 13.53 -14.15
N ASP A 214 28.87 13.59 -14.74
CA ASP A 214 29.05 13.58 -16.20
C ASP A 214 29.05 12.16 -16.82
N GLY A 215 29.01 11.11 -15.99
CA GLY A 215 29.01 9.71 -16.41
C GLY A 215 30.39 9.16 -16.82
N ILE A 216 31.46 9.94 -16.66
CA ILE A 216 32.83 9.55 -17.00
C ILE A 216 33.52 8.97 -15.76
N ILE A 217 33.93 7.70 -15.81
CA ILE A 217 34.70 7.07 -14.73
C ILE A 217 36.19 7.19 -15.09
N SER A 218 36.90 8.14 -14.49
CA SER A 218 38.35 8.31 -14.66
C SER A 218 39.02 8.79 -13.37
N GLU A 219 40.35 8.62 -13.27
CA GLU A 219 41.14 9.06 -12.10
C GLU A 219 41.08 10.57 -11.83
N ASN A 220 40.65 11.37 -12.82
CA ASN A 220 40.51 12.81 -12.70
C ASN A 220 39.07 13.25 -12.38
N ASN A 221 38.15 12.29 -12.20
CA ASN A 221 36.72 12.55 -12.10
C ASN A 221 36.13 11.98 -10.81
N MET A 222 36.84 12.22 -9.71
CA MET A 222 36.47 11.75 -8.38
C MET A 222 36.31 12.92 -7.44
N PHE A 223 35.37 12.79 -6.51
CA PHE A 223 35.26 13.67 -5.36
C PHE A 223 35.50 12.86 -4.10
N HIS A 224 36.21 13.44 -3.14
CA HIS A 224 36.50 12.79 -1.86
C HIS A 224 35.99 13.63 -0.69
N THR A 225 35.40 12.94 0.28
CA THR A 225 35.18 13.47 1.63
C THR A 225 36.29 12.96 2.55
N LEU A 226 36.64 13.71 3.60
CA LEU A 226 37.43 13.14 4.69
C LEU A 226 36.65 11.99 5.37
N ALA A 227 37.32 11.26 6.28
CA ALA A 227 36.65 10.34 7.18
C ALA A 227 35.69 11.14 8.08
N GLU A 228 34.47 11.34 7.60
CA GLU A 228 33.46 12.21 8.20
C GLU A 228 32.24 11.42 8.65
N HIS A 229 31.60 11.91 9.71
CA HIS A 229 30.34 11.36 10.17
C HIS A 229 29.19 11.89 9.29
N ARG A 230 28.59 11.01 8.48
CA ARG A 230 27.46 11.27 7.55
C ARG A 230 27.83 12.22 6.40
N PRO A 231 28.74 11.80 5.50
CA PRO A 231 29.11 12.61 4.34
C PRO A 231 27.88 12.86 3.46
N ARG A 232 27.81 14.04 2.86
CA ARG A 232 26.71 14.46 1.98
C ARG A 232 27.26 14.96 0.67
N TRP A 233 26.57 14.60 -0.41
CA TRP A 233 26.75 15.14 -1.74
C TRP A 233 25.37 15.51 -2.28
N TRP A 234 25.25 16.65 -2.94
CA TRP A 234 24.00 17.14 -3.50
C TRP A 234 24.23 17.72 -4.88
N VAL A 235 23.28 17.44 -5.78
CA VAL A 235 23.24 17.95 -7.15
C VAL A 235 21.85 18.52 -7.44
N ASP A 236 21.78 19.57 -8.24
CA ASP A 236 20.55 20.00 -8.88
C ASP A 236 20.50 19.47 -10.31
N LEU A 237 19.49 18.67 -10.63
CA LEU A 237 19.28 18.15 -11.99
C LEU A 237 18.58 19.17 -12.90
N GLY A 238 18.29 20.38 -12.41
CA GLY A 238 17.66 21.49 -13.14
C GLY A 238 16.16 21.31 -13.40
N ARG A 239 15.64 20.08 -13.32
CA ARG A 239 14.21 19.75 -13.42
C ARG A 239 13.89 18.45 -12.68
N VAL A 240 12.59 18.14 -12.56
CA VAL A 240 12.12 16.90 -11.92
C VAL A 240 12.32 15.72 -12.88
N HIS A 241 12.94 14.65 -12.39
CA HIS A 241 13.21 13.42 -13.14
C HIS A 241 12.67 12.18 -12.41
N ASN A 242 12.15 11.21 -13.16
CA ASN A 242 11.89 9.86 -12.65
C ASN A 242 13.22 9.09 -12.58
N ILE A 243 13.82 9.04 -11.39
CA ILE A 243 15.10 8.35 -11.18
C ILE A 243 14.82 6.86 -10.96
N HIS A 244 15.27 6.01 -11.89
CA HIS A 244 15.13 4.55 -11.79
C HIS A 244 16.29 3.88 -11.06
N LYS A 245 17.50 4.44 -11.14
CA LYS A 245 18.72 3.86 -10.55
C LYS A 245 19.68 4.98 -10.18
N VAL A 246 20.29 4.87 -9.01
CA VAL A 246 21.47 5.64 -8.60
C VAL A 246 22.58 4.63 -8.36
N VAL A 247 23.74 4.85 -8.98
CA VAL A 247 24.93 3.99 -8.82
C VAL A 247 26.01 4.80 -8.15
N LEU A 248 26.47 4.33 -6.99
CA LEU A 248 27.62 4.89 -6.29
C LEU A 248 28.77 3.89 -6.45
N THR A 249 29.85 4.33 -7.09
CA THR A 249 31.06 3.53 -7.29
C THR A 249 32.14 4.06 -6.36
N ASN A 250 32.63 3.22 -5.45
CA ASN A 250 33.80 3.56 -4.65
C ASN A 250 35.06 3.20 -5.45
N ALA A 251 35.92 4.17 -5.72
CA ALA A 251 37.22 3.94 -6.32
C ALA A 251 38.27 3.84 -5.21
N MET A 252 38.81 2.63 -4.99
CA MET A 252 39.91 2.42 -4.07
C MET A 252 41.22 2.83 -4.77
N PHE A 253 41.88 3.88 -4.28
CA PHE A 253 43.26 4.17 -4.67
C PHE A 253 44.17 3.05 -4.15
N MET A 254 44.68 2.21 -5.04
CA MET A 254 45.81 1.33 -4.74
C MET A 254 47.11 2.14 -4.76
N PHE A 255 47.38 2.89 -3.70
CA PHE A 255 48.74 3.30 -3.34
C PHE A 255 49.02 2.90 -1.90
N GLY A 256 49.39 1.64 -1.74
CA GLY A 256 49.84 1.09 -0.47
C GLY A 256 49.88 -0.42 -0.52
N LYS A 257 51.07 -1.00 -0.70
CA LYS A 257 51.32 -2.38 -0.29
C LYS A 257 50.84 -2.54 1.15
N PHE A 258 50.07 -3.59 1.43
CA PHE A 258 50.05 -4.15 2.77
C PHE A 258 51.48 -4.64 3.07
N VAL A 259 52.12 -3.99 4.05
CA VAL A 259 53.18 -4.56 4.89
C VAL A 259 52.73 -4.34 6.32
#